data_AF-A0A224VH67-F1
#
_entry.id   AF-A0A224VH67-F1
#
_cell.length_a   1.000
_cell.length_b   1.000
_cell.length_c   1.000
_cell.angle_alpha   90.00
_cell.angle_beta   90.00
_cell.angle_gamma   90.00
#
_symmetry.space_group_name_H-M   'P 1'
#
loop_
_entity.id
_entity.type
_entity.pdbx_description
1 polymer ?
#
loop_
_entity_poly.entity_id
_entity_poly.type
_entity_poly.pdbx_seq_one_letter_code
_entity_poly.pdbx_strand_id
1 'polypeptide(L)'
;MSINSEDWKKALQSKDAFADFIYEYFKDQKDLTGNYETPSYYEYYVVTLDSKEGLIITLKTGLNQNTGDVNAPLPFKDVEHISVEDFRQLVLNKKFEDQSESLTDIFSKMLASEPDARFKRGQK
;
A
#
# COMPACT_ATOMS: atom_id res chain seq x y z
N MET A 1 -5.86 -18.13 -7.05
CA MET A 1 -5.95 -18.54 -5.64
C MET A 1 -6.53 -17.36 -4.85
N SER A 2 -7.29 -17.60 -3.78
CA SER A 2 -7.71 -16.51 -2.90
C SER A 2 -6.52 -16.10 -2.05
N ILE A 3 -5.77 -15.10 -2.51
CA ILE A 3 -4.64 -14.55 -1.78
C ILE A 3 -5.19 -13.80 -0.57
N ASN A 4 -4.84 -14.27 0.63
CA ASN A 4 -5.34 -13.71 1.89
C ASN A 4 -4.21 -13.13 2.76
N SER A 5 -4.58 -12.39 3.80
CA SER A 5 -3.68 -11.77 4.77
C SER A 5 -2.67 -12.74 5.42
N GLU A 6 -3.04 -14.00 5.64
CA GLU A 6 -2.14 -15.00 6.21
C GLU A 6 -1.00 -15.38 5.25
N ASP A 7 -1.29 -15.51 3.96
CA ASP A 7 -0.29 -15.82 2.94
C ASP A 7 0.70 -14.66 2.78
N TRP A 8 0.21 -13.42 2.85
CA TRP A 8 1.07 -12.23 2.88
C TRP A 8 2.04 -12.23 4.05
N LYS A 9 1.53 -12.44 5.28
CA LYS A 9 2.38 -12.46 6.48
C LYS A 9 3.41 -13.59 6.46
N LYS A 10 3.04 -14.75 5.93
CA LYS A 10 3.98 -15.87 5.71
C LYS A 10 5.02 -15.53 4.65
N ALA A 11 4.59 -14.95 3.52
CA ALA A 11 5.47 -14.58 2.44
C ALA A 11 6.53 -13.56 2.89
N LEU A 12 6.17 -12.59 3.74
CA LEU A 12 7.10 -11.60 4.30
C LEU A 12 8.28 -12.22 5.08
N GLN A 13 8.16 -13.44 5.59
CA GLN A 13 9.23 -14.11 6.36
C GLN A 13 10.40 -14.57 5.49
N SER A 14 10.23 -14.69 4.18
CA SER A 14 11.28 -15.14 3.27
C SER A 14 11.33 -14.30 2.01
N LYS A 15 12.54 -14.00 1.53
CA LYS A 15 12.76 -13.26 0.28
C LYS A 15 12.08 -13.95 -0.89
N ASP A 16 12.38 -15.23 -1.10
CA ASP A 16 11.88 -16.00 -2.24
C ASP A 16 10.36 -16.18 -2.17
N ALA A 17 9.81 -16.45 -0.97
CA ALA A 17 8.37 -16.59 -0.79
C ALA A 17 7.63 -15.27 -1.06
N PHE A 18 8.19 -14.14 -0.61
CA PHE A 18 7.64 -12.82 -0.91
C PHE A 18 7.67 -12.50 -2.40
N ALA A 19 8.77 -12.81 -3.06
CA ALA A 19 8.90 -12.57 -4.49
C ALA A 19 7.86 -13.39 -5.28
N ASP A 20 7.76 -14.69 -5.00
CA ASP A 20 6.79 -15.57 -5.67
C ASP A 20 5.36 -15.12 -5.42
N PHE A 21 5.03 -14.78 -4.16
CA PHE A 21 3.73 -14.22 -3.78
C PHE A 21 3.40 -12.94 -4.56
N ILE A 22 4.33 -11.99 -4.64
CA ILE A 22 4.14 -10.72 -5.34
C ILE A 22 3.90 -10.97 -6.83
N TYR A 23 4.74 -11.78 -7.47
CA TYR A 23 4.57 -12.09 -8.88
C TYR A 23 3.26 -12.85 -9.15
N GLU A 24 2.85 -13.75 -8.27
CA GLU A 24 1.57 -14.46 -8.39
C GLU A 24 0.38 -13.52 -8.20
N TYR A 25 0.42 -12.64 -7.19
CA TYR A 25 -0.60 -11.62 -6.96
C TYR A 25 -0.77 -10.74 -8.20
N PHE A 26 0.33 -10.27 -8.79
CA PHE A 26 0.30 -9.38 -9.96
C PHE A 26 -0.06 -10.07 -11.28
N LYS A 27 -0.16 -11.42 -11.32
CA LYS A 27 -0.73 -12.11 -12.49
C LYS A 27 -2.24 -11.88 -12.60
N ASP A 28 -2.94 -11.90 -11.46
CA ASP A 28 -4.39 -11.73 -11.39
C ASP A 28 -4.81 -10.28 -11.08
N GLN A 29 -4.02 -9.57 -10.28
CA GLN A 29 -4.28 -8.19 -9.84
C GLN A 29 -3.33 -7.20 -10.52
N LYS A 30 -3.82 -6.03 -10.91
CA LYS A 30 -2.97 -5.03 -11.59
C LYS A 30 -2.17 -4.15 -10.63
N ASP A 31 -2.65 -4.00 -9.40
CA ASP A 31 -2.13 -3.06 -8.41
C ASP A 31 -2.44 -3.57 -7.00
N LEU A 32 -1.47 -3.43 -6.10
CA LEU A 32 -1.63 -3.62 -4.67
C LEU A 32 -1.74 -2.24 -4.02
N THR A 33 -2.87 -1.96 -3.38
CA THR A 33 -3.14 -0.65 -2.79
C THR A 33 -3.15 -0.73 -1.27
N GLY A 34 -2.65 0.32 -0.64
CA GLY A 34 -2.66 0.49 0.81
C GLY A 34 -3.14 1.89 1.14
N ASN A 35 -4.15 2.02 1.99
CA ASN A 35 -4.62 3.31 2.45
C ASN A 35 -4.50 3.39 3.97
N TYR A 36 -3.89 4.47 4.43
CA TYR A 36 -3.86 4.86 5.83
C TYR A 36 -4.44 6.27 5.93
N GLU A 37 -5.47 6.44 6.74
CA GLU A 37 -6.13 7.73 6.90
C GLU A 37 -6.35 8.01 8.39
N THR A 38 -6.00 9.23 8.79
CA THR A 38 -6.28 9.80 10.12
C THR A 38 -7.12 11.07 9.94
N PRO A 39 -7.73 11.61 11.01
CA PRO A 39 -8.42 12.89 10.93
C PRO A 39 -7.54 14.06 10.45
N SER A 40 -6.22 13.98 10.62
CA SER A 40 -5.28 15.06 10.31
C SER A 40 -4.55 14.90 8.97
N TYR A 41 -4.34 13.66 8.50
CA TYR A 41 -3.60 13.38 7.28
C TYR A 41 -3.93 11.99 6.68
N TYR A 42 -3.59 11.78 5.42
CA TYR A 42 -3.72 10.50 4.73
C TYR A 42 -2.44 10.12 3.98
N GLU A 43 -2.21 8.82 3.86
CA GLU A 43 -1.20 8.21 3.01
C GLU A 43 -1.84 7.12 2.14
N TYR A 44 -1.56 7.17 0.84
CA TYR A 44 -2.05 6.22 -0.14
C TYR A 44 -0.88 5.64 -0.93
N TYR A 45 -0.74 4.34 -0.84
CA TYR A 45 0.29 3.55 -1.49
C TYR A 45 -0.34 2.77 -2.64
N VAL A 46 0.30 2.85 -3.81
CA VAL A 46 -0.03 2.02 -4.96
C VAL A 46 1.24 1.32 -5.41
N VAL A 47 1.21 0.01 -5.41
CA VAL A 47 2.32 -0.82 -5.88
C VAL A 47 1.89 -1.51 -7.16
N THR A 48 2.68 -1.33 -8.22
CA THR A 48 2.45 -1.96 -9.52
C THR A 48 3.70 -2.69 -9.96
N LEU A 49 3.50 -3.83 -10.63
CA LEU A 49 4.61 -4.57 -11.23
C LEU A 49 4.92 -4.01 -12.63
N ASP A 50 6.15 -3.56 -12.82
CA ASP A 50 6.72 -3.22 -14.12
C ASP A 50 7.65 -4.35 -14.60
N SER A 51 7.41 -4.84 -15.81
CA SER A 51 8.15 -5.98 -16.36
C SER A 51 9.61 -5.68 -16.71
N LYS A 52 10.01 -4.41 -16.73
CA LYS A 52 11.38 -3.96 -17.05
C LYS A 52 12.14 -3.49 -15.81
N GLU A 53 11.45 -2.84 -14.87
CA GLU A 53 12.07 -2.11 -13.76
C GLU A 53 11.74 -2.67 -12.36
N GLY A 54 10.92 -3.73 -12.26
CA GLY A 54 10.59 -4.38 -10.98
C GLY A 54 9.29 -3.85 -10.38
N LEU A 55 9.30 -3.39 -9.12
CA LEU A 55 8.11 -2.80 -8.50
C LEU A 55 8.16 -1.28 -8.54
N ILE A 56 7.05 -0.68 -8.95
CA ILE A 56 6.85 0.77 -8.88
C ILE A 56 5.95 1.03 -7.68
N ILE A 57 6.43 1.83 -6.74
CA ILE A 57 5.66 2.30 -5.59
C ILE A 57 5.34 3.76 -5.78
N THR A 58 4.05 4.07 -5.77
CA THR A 58 3.56 5.44 -5.73
C THR A 58 3.01 5.72 -4.34
N LEU A 59 3.66 6.64 -3.62
CA LEU A 59 3.15 7.20 -2.38
C LEU A 59 2.46 8.53 -2.68
N LYS A 60 1.23 8.69 -2.22
CA LYS A 60 0.52 9.96 -2.17
C LYS A 60 0.20 10.29 -0.73
N THR A 61 0.68 11.41 -0.23
CA THR A 61 0.37 11.89 1.12
C THR A 61 -0.22 13.29 1.07
N GLY A 62 -1.08 13.60 2.02
CA GLY A 62 -1.69 14.91 2.12
C GLY A 62 -2.35 15.12 3.48
N LEU A 63 -2.68 16.36 3.79
CA LEU A 63 -3.38 16.71 5.03
C LEU A 63 -4.89 16.61 4.81
N ASN A 64 -5.59 16.03 5.79
CA ASN A 64 -7.05 16.01 5.82
C ASN A 64 -7.52 17.35 6.38
N GLN A 65 -7.74 18.29 5.48
CA GLN A 65 -8.21 19.61 5.84
C GLN A 65 -9.73 19.63 5.87
N ASN A 66 -10.29 20.08 6.99
CA ASN A 66 -11.69 20.45 7.06
C ASN A 66 -11.94 21.63 6.11
N THR A 67 -12.39 21.32 4.89
CA THR A 67 -13.15 22.15 3.94
C THR A 67 -13.04 23.67 4.15
N GLY A 68 -12.16 24.35 3.41
CA GLY A 68 -12.25 25.80 3.19
C GLY A 68 -10.96 26.55 2.90
N ASP A 69 -9.79 25.99 3.21
CA ASP A 69 -8.53 26.75 3.11
C ASP A 69 -7.90 26.63 1.71
N VAL A 70 -7.91 27.73 0.95
CA VAL A 70 -7.35 27.83 -0.41
C VAL A 70 -5.82 27.88 -0.44
N ASN A 71 -5.16 27.96 0.73
CA ASN A 71 -3.70 27.92 0.86
C ASN A 71 -3.18 26.57 1.37
N ALA A 72 -4.03 25.54 1.31
CA ALA A 72 -3.67 24.17 1.57
C ALA A 72 -2.38 23.76 0.83
N PRO A 73 -1.36 23.20 1.51
CA PRO A 73 -0.28 22.54 0.80
C PRO A 73 -0.85 21.42 -0.08
N LEU A 74 -0.49 21.42 -1.36
CA LEU A 74 -0.91 20.40 -2.30
C LEU A 74 -0.44 19.01 -1.82
N PRO A 75 -1.22 17.96 -2.07
CA PRO A 75 -0.81 16.61 -1.73
C PRO A 75 0.50 16.27 -2.44
N PHE A 76 1.43 15.72 -1.68
CA PHE A 76 2.72 15.29 -2.18
C PHE A 76 2.57 13.91 -2.81
N LYS A 77 3.14 13.74 -4.00
CA LYS A 77 3.21 12.45 -4.70
C LYS A 77 4.66 12.12 -4.98
N ASP A 78 5.08 10.97 -4.50
CA ASP A 78 6.37 10.37 -4.77
C ASP A 78 6.21 9.06 -5.53
N VAL A 79 7.10 8.81 -6.49
CA VAL A 79 7.11 7.58 -7.28
C VAL A 79 8.52 7.03 -7.28
N GLU A 80 8.67 5.85 -6.69
CA GLU A 80 9.96 5.17 -6.55
C GLU A 80 9.93 3.83 -7.28
N HIS A 81 11.03 3.52 -7.98
CA HIS A 81 11.28 2.21 -8.57
C HIS A 81 12.14 1.43 -7.60
N ILE A 82 11.62 0.32 -7.08
CA ILE A 82 12.32 -0.48 -6.09
C ILE A 82 12.25 -1.98 -6.41
N SER A 83 13.22 -2.73 -5.90
CA SER A 83 13.22 -4.17 -6.04
C SER A 83 12.15 -4.81 -5.17
N VAL A 84 11.76 -6.05 -5.49
CA VAL A 84 10.82 -6.82 -4.66
C VAL A 84 11.32 -7.02 -3.22
N GLU A 85 12.63 -7.21 -3.05
CA GLU A 85 13.24 -7.27 -1.71
C GLU A 85 13.19 -5.93 -0.97
N ASP A 86 13.49 -4.82 -1.66
CA ASP A 86 13.41 -3.48 -1.05
C ASP A 86 11.98 -3.17 -0.61
N PHE A 87 10.98 -3.58 -1.41
CA PHE A 87 9.58 -3.49 -1.01
C PHE A 87 9.29 -4.32 0.23
N ARG A 88 9.79 -5.56 0.30
CA ARG A 88 9.65 -6.42 1.49
C ARG A 88 10.21 -5.73 2.74
N GLN A 89 11.40 -5.15 2.62
CA GLN A 89 12.04 -4.43 3.72
C GLN A 89 11.25 -3.17 4.09
N LEU A 90 10.76 -2.42 3.12
CA LEU A 90 9.95 -1.23 3.35
C LEU A 90 8.67 -1.61 4.12
N VAL A 91 7.97 -2.65 3.68
CA VAL A 91 6.74 -3.13 4.34
C VAL A 91 7.00 -3.59 5.78
N LEU A 92 8.12 -4.27 6.03
CA LEU A 92 8.48 -4.78 7.37
C LEU A 92 8.92 -3.67 8.33
N ASN A 93 9.59 -2.62 7.83
CA ASN A 93 10.20 -1.60 8.66
C ASN A 93 9.36 -0.30 8.75
N LYS A 94 8.46 -0.05 7.80
CA LYS A 94 7.63 1.17 7.77
C LYS A 94 6.53 1.11 8.83
N LYS A 95 6.67 1.98 9.82
CA LYS A 95 5.63 2.32 10.80
C LYS A 95 5.13 3.74 10.51
N PHE A 96 3.83 3.96 10.67
CA PHE A 96 3.25 5.30 10.56
C PHE A 96 3.59 6.13 11.80
N GLU A 97 3.43 7.46 11.71
CA GLU A 97 3.82 8.39 12.77
C GLU A 97 3.15 8.09 14.11
N ASP A 98 1.87 7.72 14.10
CA ASP A 98 1.11 7.39 15.30
C ASP A 98 1.45 5.98 15.85
N GLN A 99 2.25 5.19 15.13
CA GLN A 99 2.64 3.80 15.46
C GLN A 99 1.49 2.81 15.70
N SER A 100 0.23 3.25 15.56
CA SER A 100 -0.96 2.42 15.66
C SER A 100 -1.00 1.30 14.62
N GLU A 101 -0.42 1.54 13.44
CA GLU A 101 -0.38 0.56 12.36
C GLU A 101 0.98 0.56 11.66
N SER A 102 1.26 -0.54 10.99
CA SER A 102 2.42 -0.70 10.11
C SER A 102 1.95 -0.85 8.67
N LEU A 103 2.83 -0.60 7.71
CA LEU A 103 2.50 -0.81 6.30
C LEU A 103 2.16 -2.28 6.02
N THR A 104 2.77 -3.21 6.78
CA THR A 104 2.42 -4.63 6.78
C THR A 104 0.95 -4.84 7.14
N ASP A 105 0.44 -4.18 8.18
CA ASP A 105 -0.97 -4.30 8.60
C ASP A 105 -1.93 -3.70 7.59
N ILE A 106 -1.58 -2.57 6.99
CA ILE A 106 -2.40 -1.92 5.95
C ILE A 106 -2.57 -2.84 4.74
N PHE A 107 -1.48 -3.39 4.19
CA PHE A 107 -1.59 -4.33 3.08
C PHE A 107 -2.27 -5.65 3.51
N SER A 108 -2.02 -6.13 4.73
CA SER A 108 -2.72 -7.30 5.28
C SER A 108 -4.24 -7.09 5.30
N LYS A 109 -4.71 -5.92 5.75
CA LYS A 109 -6.14 -5.56 5.79
C LYS A 109 -6.74 -5.44 4.40
N MET A 110 -5.99 -4.84 3.47
CA MET A 110 -6.40 -4.69 2.06
C MET A 110 -6.41 -6.01 1.29
N LEU A 111 -5.61 -6.99 1.69
CA LEU A 111 -5.64 -8.33 1.12
C LEU A 111 -6.71 -9.23 1.77
N ALA A 112 -7.05 -8.98 3.04
CA ALA A 112 -8.16 -9.67 3.72
C ALA A 112 -9.54 -9.15 3.28
N SER A 113 -9.63 -7.87 2.95
CA SER A 113 -10.83 -7.28 2.35
C SER A 113 -10.73 -7.52 0.85
N GLU A 114 -11.70 -8.21 0.24
CA GLU A 114 -11.71 -8.43 -1.21
C GLU A 114 -11.44 -7.11 -1.98
N PRO A 115 -10.83 -7.15 -3.19
CA PRO A 115 -10.43 -5.97 -3.97
C PRO A 115 -11.57 -5.00 -4.37
N ASP A 116 -12.79 -5.27 -3.92
CA ASP A 116 -13.99 -4.44 -4.08
C ASP A 116 -14.03 -3.21 -3.17
N ALA A 117 -13.06 -3.04 -2.25
CA ALA A 117 -12.90 -1.81 -1.47
C ALA A 117 -12.38 -0.61 -2.29
N ARG A 118 -12.25 -0.76 -3.62
CA ARG A 118 -12.04 0.35 -4.56
C ARG A 118 -13.29 1.24 -4.55
N PHE A 119 -13.24 2.28 -3.71
CA PHE A 119 -14.19 3.38 -3.62
C PHE A 119 -15.52 3.07 -2.90
N LYS A 120 -15.51 3.19 -1.56
CA LYS A 120 -16.64 3.83 -0.88
C LYS A 120 -16.26 5.24 -0.40
N ARG A 121 -15.95 6.11 -1.36
CA ARG A 121 -16.05 7.55 -1.15
C ARG A 121 -17.52 7.93 -1.36
N GLY A 122 -18.24 8.08 -0.26
CA GLY A 122 -19.61 8.62 -0.26
C GLY A 122 -20.65 7.63 0.26
N GLN A 123 -20.89 7.65 1.57
CA GLN A 123 -22.24 7.52 2.13
C GLN A 123 -22.23 7.91 3.62
N LYS A 124 -22.35 9.21 3.89
CA LYS A 124 -23.47 9.77 4.64
C LYS A 124 -23.48 11.29 4.55
#